data_AF-A0A7C7LCK3-F1
#
_entry.id   AF-A0A7C7LCK3-F1
#
_cell.length_a   1.000
_cell.length_b   1.000
_cell.length_c   1.000
_cell.angle_alpha   90.00
_cell.angle_beta   90.00
_cell.angle_gamma   90.00
#
_symmetry.space_group_name_H-M   'P 1'
#
loop_
_entity.id
_entity.type
_entity.pdbx_description
1 polymer ?
#
loop_
_entity_poly.entity_id
_entity_poly.type
_entity_poly.pdbx_seq_one_letter_code
_entity_poly.pdbx_strand_id
1 'polypeptide(L)' 'VFFKGRSIIYKEKGEILLLKLAQELEDYGVVEQMPKLEGKRMIMLVIPKKKK' A
#
# COMPACT_ATOMS: atom_id res chain seq x y z
N VAL A 1 -3.27 3.87 -3.20
CA VAL A 1 -3.07 4.31 -4.60
C VAL A 1 -4.41 4.41 -5.32
N PHE A 2 -4.64 5.48 -6.09
CA PHE A 2 -5.88 5.67 -6.86
C PHE A 2 -5.59 5.53 -8.36
N PHE A 3 -6.32 4.66 -9.04
CA PHE A 3 -6.23 4.50 -10.49
C PHE A 3 -7.39 5.24 -11.18
N LYS A 4 -7.08 6.23 -12.01
CA LYS A 4 -8.06 6.95 -12.83
C LYS A 4 -8.06 6.43 -14.28
N GLY A 5 -9.23 6.16 -14.83
CA GLY A 5 -9.37 5.67 -16.22
C GLY A 5 -8.58 4.38 -16.48
N ARG A 6 -7.78 4.39 -17.56
CA ARG A 6 -6.96 3.24 -17.99
C ARG A 6 -5.69 3.02 -17.16
N SER A 7 -5.41 3.85 -16.16
CA SER A 7 -4.20 3.69 -15.33
C SER A 7 -4.20 2.41 -14.47
N ILE A 8 -5.32 1.70 -14.36
CA ILE A 8 -5.40 0.40 -13.68
C ILE A 8 -4.47 -0.67 -14.30
N ILE A 9 -4.07 -0.50 -15.56
CA ILE A 9 -3.05 -1.36 -16.20
C ILE A 9 -1.70 -1.31 -15.46
N TYR A 10 -1.45 -0.23 -14.70
CA TYR A 10 -0.25 -0.06 -13.88
C TYR A 10 -0.42 -0.58 -12.45
N LYS A 11 -1.37 -1.49 -12.21
CA LYS A 11 -1.62 -2.09 -10.89
C LYS A 11 -0.34 -2.64 -10.24
N GLU A 12 0.50 -3.31 -11.01
CA GLU A 12 1.79 -3.88 -10.55
C GLU A 12 2.75 -2.79 -10.07
N LYS A 13 2.82 -1.66 -10.79
CA LYS A 13 3.62 -0.50 -10.35
C LYS A 13 3.07 0.10 -9.06
N GLY A 14 1.74 0.15 -8.92
CA GLY A 14 1.09 0.62 -7.68
C GLY A 14 1.35 -0.31 -6.49
N GLU A 15 1.41 -1.61 -6.73
CA GLU A 15 1.74 -2.61 -5.71
C GLU A 15 3.18 -2.46 -5.24
N ILE A 16 4.14 -2.39 -6.18
CA ILE A 16 5.56 -2.15 -5.88
C ILE A 16 5.73 -0.84 -5.09
N LEU A 17 4.99 0.21 -5.45
CA LEU A 17 5.04 1.49 -4.74
C LEU A 17 4.60 1.34 -3.28
N LEU A 18 3.51 0.62 -3.01
CA LEU A 18 3.02 0.41 -1.65
C LEU A 18 3.95 -0.50 -0.84
N LEU A 19 4.55 -1.52 -1.45
CA LEU A 19 5.53 -2.37 -0.80
C LEU A 19 6.82 -1.61 -0.42
N LYS A 20 7.30 -0.73 -1.31
CA LYS A 20 8.42 0.16 -0.98
C LYS A 20 8.10 1.09 0.19
N LEU A 21 6.89 1.67 0.19
CA LEU A 21 6.43 2.50 1.30
C LEU A 21 6.32 1.70 2.61
N ALA A 22 5.83 0.47 2.56
CA ALA A 22 5.78 -0.41 3.73
C ALA A 22 7.17 -0.68 4.31
N GLN A 23 8.17 -0.91 3.45
CA GLN A 23 9.55 -1.12 3.86
C GLN A 23 10.15 0.12 4.51
N GLU A 24 9.93 1.31 3.95
CA GLU A 24 10.38 2.58 4.56
C GLU A 24 9.65 2.89 5.89
N LEU A 25 8.43 2.40 6.07
CA LEU A 25 7.64 2.57 7.29
C LEU A 25 7.82 1.44 8.30
N GLU A 26 8.69 0.45 8.03
CA GLU A 26 8.90 -0.71 8.89
C GLU A 26 9.36 -0.31 10.31
N ASP A 27 10.11 0.79 10.45
CA ASP A 27 10.56 1.30 11.76
C ASP A 27 9.44 1.95 12.58
N TYR A 28 8.40 2.45 11.92
CA TYR A 28 7.31 3.22 12.54
C TYR A 28 6.02 2.44 12.67
N GLY A 29 5.83 1.40 11.85
CA GLY A 29 4.57 0.67 11.73
C GLY A 29 4.77 -0.80 11.36
N VAL A 30 3.68 -1.56 11.41
CA VAL A 30 3.60 -2.95 10.96
C VAL A 30 2.51 -3.03 9.90
N VAL A 31 2.77 -3.74 8.81
CA VAL A 31 1.77 -4.00 7.78
C VAL A 31 0.76 -5.01 8.33
N GLU A 32 -0.49 -4.60 8.49
CA GLU A 32 -1.58 -5.48 8.91
C GLU A 32 -2.22 -6.16 7.69
N GLN A 33 -2.37 -5.42 6.59
CA GLN A 33 -2.91 -5.95 5.34
C GLN A 33 -2.06 -5.57 4.15
N MET A 34 -1.71 -6.57 3.35
CA MET A 34 -0.98 -6.42 2.09
C MET A 34 -1.78 -5.58 1.09
N PRO A 35 -1.10 -4.92 0.12
CA PRO A 35 -1.78 -4.15 -0.92
C PRO A 35 -2.83 -4.98 -1.67
N LYS A 36 -4.08 -4.52 -1.66
CA LYS A 36 -5.20 -5.16 -2.36
C LYS A 36 -5.97 -4.17 -3.21
N LEU A 37 -6.46 -4.61 -4.36
CA LEU A 37 -7.35 -3.83 -5.21
C LEU A 37 -8.79 -3.90 -4.70
N GLU A 38 -9.34 -2.73 -4.38
CA GLU A 38 -10.75 -2.49 -4.10
C GLU A 38 -11.31 -1.52 -5.13
N GLY A 39 -11.94 -2.07 -6.17
CA GLY A 39 -12.44 -1.33 -7.33
C GLY A 39 -11.31 -0.61 -8.08
N LYS A 40 -11.30 0.72 -8.01
CA LYS A 40 -10.28 1.58 -8.66
C LYS A 40 -9.17 2.03 -7.71
N ARG A 41 -9.11 1.48 -6.50
CA ARG A 41 -8.14 1.84 -5.46
C ARG A 41 -7.34 0.61 -5.09
N MET A 42 -6.05 0.80 -4.83
CA MET A 42 -5.24 -0.19 -4.15
C MET A 42 -4.94 0.32 -2.74
N ILE A 43 -5.30 -0.46 -1.75
CA ILE A 43 -5.28 -0.11 -0.34
C ILE A 43 -4.35 -1.08 0.38
N MET A 44 -3.52 -0.55 1.27
CA MET A 44 -2.66 -1.28 2.19
C MET A 44 -2.92 -0.70 3.59
N LEU A 45 -2.97 -1.56 4.60
CA LEU A 45 -3.19 -1.13 5.98
C LEU A 45 -1.90 -1.27 6.77
N VAL A 46 -1.45 -0.16 7.36
CA VAL A 46 -0.28 -0.11 8.24
C VAL A 46 -0.75 0.40 9.59
N ILE A 47 -0.45 -0.36 10.64
CA ILE A 47 -0.72 0.04 12.02
C ILE A 47 0.55 0.64 12.62
N PRO A 48 0.47 1.70 13.45
CA PRO A 48 1.65 2.23 14.12
C PRO A 48 2.21 1.21 15.10
N LYS A 49 3.54 1.09 15.17
CA LYS A 49 4.19 0.36 16.26
C LYS A 49 3.89 1.11 17.55
N LYS A 50 3.25 0.44 18.52
CA LYS A 50 3.00 1.03 19.84
C LYS A 50 4.34 1.49 20.41
N LYS A 51 4.50 2.79 20.65
CA LYS A 51 5.54 3.26 21.56
C LYS A 51 5.23 2.66 22.93
N LYS A 52 6.15 1.85 23.45
CA LYS A 52 6.21 1.59 24.89
C LYS A 52 6.57 2.87 25.61
#